data_AF-A0A1E5IN46-F1
#
_entry.id   AF-A0A1E5IN46-F1
#
_cell.length_a   1.000
_cell.length_b   1.000
_cell.length_c   1.000
_cell.angle_alpha   90.00
_cell.angle_beta   90.00
_cell.angle_gamma   90.00
#
_symmetry.space_group_name_H-M   'P 1'
#
loop_
_entity.id
_entity.type
_entity.pdbx_description
1 polymer ?
#
loop_
_entity_poly.entity_id
_entity_poly.type
_entity_poly.pdbx_seq_one_letter_code
_entity_poly.pdbx_strand_id
1 'polypeptide(L)'
;MSKIKKFFLMQYRQDIKLVIQISLFYFCHSYFDEIVANGIVFTNDYANGTRSIFGLSASFLSTPMMPGMLSKIERLELINNVSSMSEAFNERGYFTMFVQSSARNSLRMHVQESCGKENMPRLMNYMHDLLCGYDYDLFDLAAEKAASNRRQGRPFFIFH
;
A
#
# COMPACT_ATOMS: atom_id res chain seq x y z
N MET A 1 -10.16 18.71 -16.47
CA MET A 1 -9.40 18.43 -15.23
C MET A 1 -9.37 16.92 -15.02
N SER A 2 -8.18 16.30 -14.99
CA SER A 2 -8.00 14.85 -14.86
C SER A 2 -8.52 14.33 -13.51
N LYS A 3 -9.13 13.13 -13.50
CA LYS A 3 -9.65 12.44 -12.30
C LYS A 3 -8.61 12.34 -11.16
N ILE A 4 -7.32 12.28 -11.51
CA ILE A 4 -6.17 12.21 -10.59
C ILE A 4 -6.12 13.42 -9.64
N LYS A 5 -6.37 14.63 -10.14
CA LYS A 5 -6.39 15.84 -9.30
C LYS A 5 -7.48 15.77 -8.22
N LYS A 6 -8.60 15.09 -8.50
CA LYS A 6 -9.72 14.99 -7.57
C LYS A 6 -9.45 13.99 -6.44
N PHE A 7 -8.69 12.94 -6.71
CA PHE A 7 -8.33 11.91 -5.72
C PHE A 7 -7.38 12.47 -4.66
N PHE A 8 -6.30 13.14 -5.08
CA PHE A 8 -5.34 13.77 -4.14
C PHE A 8 -5.96 14.92 -3.33
N LEU A 9 -6.83 15.74 -3.93
CA LEU A 9 -7.48 16.86 -3.23
C LEU A 9 -8.60 16.42 -2.26
N MET A 10 -9.28 15.30 -2.49
CA MET A 10 -10.33 14.82 -1.58
C MET A 10 -9.78 14.18 -0.29
N GLN A 11 -8.58 13.59 -0.34
CA GLN A 11 -7.93 13.02 0.85
C GLN A 11 -7.50 14.11 1.86
N TYR A 12 -7.21 15.32 1.37
CA TYR A 12 -6.68 16.43 2.16
C TYR A 12 -7.68 17.09 3.13
N ARG A 13 -8.99 16.86 2.99
CA ARG A 13 -10.01 17.57 3.77
C ARG A 13 -10.50 16.87 5.05
N GLN A 14 -10.06 15.65 5.37
CA GLN A 14 -10.46 14.97 6.61
C GLN A 14 -9.33 14.09 7.17
N ASP A 15 -8.67 14.58 8.23
CA ASP A 15 -8.02 13.90 9.37
C ASP A 15 -7.28 12.55 9.23
N ILE A 16 -6.86 12.14 8.03
CA ILE A 16 -6.00 10.95 7.86
C ILE A 16 -4.67 11.37 7.25
N LYS A 17 -3.64 11.49 8.10
CA LYS A 17 -2.25 11.68 7.70
C LYS A 17 -1.73 10.39 7.06
N LEU A 18 -1.62 10.37 5.74
CA LEU A 18 -0.91 9.33 5.01
C LEU A 18 0.61 9.55 5.20
N VAL A 19 1.31 8.57 5.76
CA VAL A 19 2.78 8.56 5.86
C VAL A 19 3.34 7.75 4.70
N ILE A 20 4.09 8.40 3.80
CA ILE A 20 4.80 7.76 2.70
C ILE A 20 6.29 7.82 3.03
N GLN A 21 6.96 6.66 3.07
CA GLN A 21 8.41 6.51 3.22
C GLN A 21 9.09 6.69 1.85
N ILE A 22 10.08 7.60 1.76
CA ILE A 22 10.79 7.92 0.51
C ILE A 22 12.29 7.96 0.75
N SER A 23 13.03 7.08 0.08
CA SER A 23 14.49 7.17 -0.06
C SER A 23 14.84 7.89 -1.36
N LEU A 24 15.64 8.95 -1.26
CA LEU A 24 16.04 9.84 -2.36
C LEU A 24 16.66 9.11 -3.56
N PHE A 25 16.07 9.28 -4.74
CA PHE A 25 16.72 9.10 -6.04
C PHE A 25 16.47 10.33 -6.91
N TYR A 26 17.56 10.85 -7.49
CA TYR A 26 17.65 12.12 -8.21
C TYR A 26 16.59 12.28 -9.33
N PHE A 27 15.88 13.42 -9.32
CA PHE A 27 15.25 14.07 -10.47
C PHE A 27 14.29 13.25 -11.35
N CYS A 28 13.29 12.55 -10.79
CA CYS A 28 12.36 11.80 -11.64
C CYS A 28 10.87 12.20 -11.59
N HIS A 29 10.36 12.96 -10.61
CA HIS A 29 8.91 13.16 -10.56
C HIS A 29 8.44 14.50 -9.98
N SER A 30 7.95 15.39 -10.86
CA SER A 30 7.30 16.65 -10.49
C SER A 30 6.10 16.47 -9.56
N TYR A 31 5.42 15.32 -9.62
CA TYR A 31 4.32 15.00 -8.71
C TYR A 31 4.81 14.68 -7.28
N PHE A 32 5.99 14.08 -7.14
CA PHE A 32 6.55 13.80 -5.82
C PHE A 32 7.06 15.08 -5.16
N ASP A 33 7.64 16.02 -5.92
CA ASP A 33 8.05 17.32 -5.38
C ASP A 33 6.87 18.08 -4.78
N GLU A 34 5.69 18.03 -5.43
CA GLU A 34 4.45 18.63 -4.90
C GLU A 34 4.00 17.95 -3.60
N ILE A 35 4.09 16.61 -3.52
CA ILE A 35 3.76 15.88 -2.29
C ILE A 35 4.72 16.24 -1.16
N VAL A 36 6.03 16.32 -1.44
CA VAL A 36 7.07 16.69 -0.47
C VAL A 36 6.85 18.11 0.03
N ALA A 37 6.51 19.06 -0.86
CA ALA A 37 6.28 20.45 -0.48
C ALA A 37 5.06 20.65 0.43
N ASN A 38 4.07 19.76 0.37
CA ASN A 38 2.83 19.88 1.14
C ASN A 38 2.69 18.86 2.28
N GLY A 39 3.58 17.87 2.37
CA GLY A 39 3.50 16.76 3.32
C GLY A 39 4.38 16.93 4.57
N ILE A 40 4.34 15.91 5.43
CA ILE A 40 5.33 15.72 6.50
C ILE A 40 6.48 14.91 5.93
N VAL A 41 7.70 15.45 5.98
CA VAL A 41 8.89 14.85 5.36
C VAL A 41 9.87 14.40 6.45
N PHE A 42 10.31 13.14 6.35
CA PHE A 42 11.36 12.58 7.19
C PHE A 42 12.64 12.50 6.38
N THR A 43 13.62 13.34 6.70
CA THR A 43 14.90 13.42 5.97
C THR A 43 15.93 12.39 6.44
N ASN A 44 15.69 11.76 7.59
CA ASN A 44 16.53 10.73 8.19
C ASN A 44 15.72 9.44 8.37
N ASP A 45 15.01 9.02 7.32
CA ASP A 45 14.28 7.76 7.28
C ASP A 45 15.12 6.67 6.57
N TYR A 46 15.19 5.49 7.17
CA TYR A 46 16.07 4.41 6.72
C TYR A 46 15.26 3.13 6.53
N ALA A 47 15.41 2.51 5.36
CA ALA A 47 14.78 1.22 5.10
C ALA A 47 15.33 0.13 6.03
N ASN A 48 14.45 -0.73 6.54
CA ASN A 48 14.79 -1.85 7.42
C ASN A 48 15.53 -3.01 6.71
N GLY A 49 15.81 -2.89 5.42
CA GLY A 49 16.50 -3.91 4.63
C GLY A 49 16.42 -3.64 3.13
N THR A 50 16.90 -4.59 2.34
CA THR A 50 17.10 -4.43 0.88
C THR A 50 16.06 -5.14 0.01
N ARG A 51 15.07 -5.78 0.61
CA ARG A 51 13.98 -6.50 -0.09
C ARG A 51 12.62 -6.02 0.41
N SER A 52 11.61 -6.03 -0.45
CA SER A 52 10.25 -5.54 -0.16
C SER A 52 9.66 -6.13 1.12
N ILE A 53 9.93 -7.40 1.38
CA ILE A 53 9.50 -8.09 2.60
C ILE A 53 10.04 -7.45 3.89
N PHE A 54 11.25 -6.90 3.90
CA PHE A 54 11.79 -6.20 5.08
C PHE A 54 11.00 -4.92 5.35
N GLY A 55 10.66 -4.17 4.29
CA GLY A 55 9.80 -3.00 4.38
C GLY A 55 8.40 -3.37 4.88
N LEU A 56 7.80 -4.43 4.33
CA LEU A 56 6.50 -4.92 4.76
C LEU A 56 6.51 -5.35 6.23
N SER A 57 7.52 -6.11 6.68
CA SER A 57 7.62 -6.51 8.09
C SER A 57 7.74 -5.32 9.04
N ALA A 58 8.54 -4.31 8.69
CA ALA A 58 8.72 -3.11 9.51
C ALA A 58 7.44 -2.27 9.54
N SER A 59 6.84 -2.00 8.38
CA SER A 59 5.73 -1.07 8.27
C SER A 59 4.37 -1.68 8.62
N PHE A 60 4.16 -2.97 8.33
CA PHE A 60 2.87 -3.64 8.53
C PHE A 60 2.79 -4.44 9.84
N LEU A 61 3.91 -5.06 10.24
CA LEU A 61 3.99 -5.88 11.45
C LEU A 61 4.71 -5.18 12.60
N SER A 62 5.23 -3.97 12.40
CA SER A 62 6.04 -3.25 13.39
C SER A 62 7.18 -4.09 13.97
N THR A 63 7.70 -5.04 13.19
CA THR A 63 8.68 -6.04 13.65
C THR A 63 9.90 -6.00 12.74
N PRO A 64 11.11 -5.84 13.29
CA PRO A 64 12.33 -6.01 12.51
C PRO A 64 12.45 -7.49 12.12
N MET A 65 12.66 -7.79 10.84
CA MET A 65 12.77 -9.19 10.42
C MET A 65 14.07 -9.82 10.93
N MET A 66 13.94 -10.90 11.71
CA MET A 66 15.09 -11.59 12.30
C MET A 66 15.77 -12.53 11.28
N PRO A 67 17.10 -12.69 11.33
CA PRO A 67 17.80 -13.72 10.57
C PRO A 67 17.17 -15.10 10.81
N GLY A 68 16.81 -15.81 9.72
CA GLY A 68 16.15 -17.12 9.79
C GLY A 68 14.63 -17.10 9.66
N MET A 69 13.97 -15.94 9.78
CA MET A 69 12.53 -15.80 9.43
C MET A 69 12.29 -15.90 7.92
N LEU A 70 13.35 -15.78 7.12
CA LEU A 70 13.23 -15.64 5.66
C LEU A 70 12.60 -16.83 4.95
N SER A 71 12.66 -18.03 5.54
CA SER A 71 12.08 -19.25 4.98
C SER A 71 10.55 -19.33 5.11
N LYS A 72 9.91 -18.46 5.91
CA LYS A 72 8.45 -18.41 6.10
C LYS A 72 7.76 -17.26 5.34
N ILE A 73 8.52 -16.51 4.55
CA ILE A 73 8.15 -15.19 3.99
C ILE A 73 7.02 -15.21 2.96
N GLU A 74 6.93 -16.24 2.12
CA GLU A 74 5.84 -16.37 1.14
C GLU A 74 4.47 -16.50 1.81
N ARG A 75 4.47 -16.68 3.14
CA ARG A 75 3.30 -16.88 3.95
C ARG A 75 3.35 -16.07 5.25
N LEU A 76 3.37 -14.75 5.15
CA LEU A 76 3.31 -13.83 6.29
C LEU A 76 2.08 -14.09 7.19
N GLU A 77 0.99 -14.61 6.61
CA GLU A 77 -0.18 -15.07 7.36
C GLU A 77 0.12 -16.25 8.29
N LEU A 78 1.16 -17.04 8.01
CA LEU A 78 1.59 -18.16 8.86
C LEU A 78 2.51 -17.75 9.99
N ILE A 79 2.86 -16.46 10.11
CA ILE A 79 3.51 -15.95 11.31
C ILE A 79 2.43 -15.83 12.40
N ASN A 80 2.03 -16.99 12.92
CA ASN A 80 1.12 -17.10 14.04
C ASN A 80 1.76 -16.35 15.23
N ASN A 81 1.01 -15.42 15.84
CA ASN A 81 1.38 -14.57 16.99
C ASN A 81 2.06 -13.22 16.68
N VAL A 82 1.95 -12.69 15.45
CA VAL A 82 2.31 -11.28 15.22
C VAL A 82 1.04 -10.48 14.93
N SER A 83 0.65 -9.66 15.90
CA SER A 83 -0.43 -8.69 15.71
C SER A 83 -0.06 -7.77 14.55
N SER A 84 -0.94 -7.72 13.56
CA SER A 84 -0.75 -6.89 12.38
C SER A 84 -1.50 -5.58 12.53
N MET A 85 -1.03 -4.52 11.86
CA MET A 85 -1.79 -3.26 11.85
C MET A 85 -3.22 -3.47 11.34
N SER A 86 -3.43 -4.36 10.37
CA SER A 86 -4.77 -4.67 9.87
C SER A 86 -5.68 -5.30 10.93
N GLU A 87 -5.16 -6.14 11.82
CA GLU A 87 -5.95 -6.69 12.94
C GLU A 87 -6.44 -5.56 13.86
N ALA A 88 -5.54 -4.66 14.27
CA ALA A 88 -5.89 -3.52 15.11
C ALA A 88 -6.91 -2.57 14.45
N PHE A 89 -6.83 -2.39 13.12
CA PHE A 89 -7.81 -1.61 12.35
C PHE A 89 -9.15 -2.33 12.21
N ASN A 90 -9.14 -3.65 11.95
CA ASN A 90 -10.35 -4.47 11.84
C ASN A 90 -11.16 -4.43 13.14
N GLU A 91 -10.51 -4.56 14.30
CA GLU A 91 -11.16 -4.45 15.62
C GLU A 91 -11.87 -3.11 15.84
N ARG A 92 -11.41 -2.05 15.16
CA ARG A 92 -11.98 -0.69 15.23
C ARG A 92 -13.00 -0.41 14.12
N GLY A 93 -13.42 -1.44 13.37
CA GLY A 93 -14.44 -1.34 12.33
C GLY A 93 -13.93 -0.81 10.98
N TYR A 94 -12.62 -0.68 10.80
CA TYR A 94 -12.06 -0.25 9.52
C TYR A 94 -12.26 -1.34 8.47
N PHE A 95 -12.35 -0.93 7.21
CA PHE A 95 -12.10 -1.79 6.07
C PHE A 95 -10.60 -1.97 5.88
N THR A 96 -10.10 -3.20 5.89
CA THR A 96 -8.68 -3.46 5.63
C THR A 96 -8.46 -4.19 4.31
N MET A 97 -7.53 -3.69 3.51
CA MET A 97 -7.19 -4.29 2.23
C MET A 97 -5.68 -4.29 2.01
N PHE A 98 -5.19 -5.38 1.42
CA PHE A 98 -3.87 -5.46 0.85
C PHE A 98 -3.99 -5.58 -0.67
N VAL A 99 -3.24 -4.77 -1.41
CA VAL A 99 -3.25 -4.78 -2.87
C VAL A 99 -1.82 -4.85 -3.37
N GLN A 100 -1.58 -5.64 -4.41
CA GLN A 100 -0.26 -5.77 -5.02
C GLN A 100 -0.38 -6.01 -6.52
N SER A 101 0.56 -5.47 -7.29
CA SER A 101 0.59 -5.68 -8.74
C SER A 101 1.11 -7.07 -9.11
N SER A 102 1.64 -7.85 -8.17
CA SER A 102 1.98 -9.25 -8.40
C SER A 102 0.76 -10.16 -8.23
N ALA A 103 0.94 -11.48 -8.41
CA ALA A 103 -0.14 -12.43 -8.18
C ALA A 103 -0.65 -12.34 -6.73
N ARG A 104 -1.97 -12.40 -6.50
CA ARG A 104 -2.58 -12.20 -5.17
C ARG A 104 -1.92 -13.05 -4.05
N ASN A 105 -1.43 -14.23 -4.40
CA ASN A 105 -0.89 -15.21 -3.46
C ASN A 105 0.62 -15.10 -3.20
N SER A 106 1.32 -14.14 -3.81
CA SER A 106 2.78 -13.96 -3.62
C SER A 106 3.12 -13.44 -2.22
N LEU A 107 2.26 -12.58 -1.67
CA LEU A 107 2.30 -12.05 -0.32
C LEU A 107 0.90 -12.15 0.27
N ARG A 108 0.79 -12.84 1.39
CA ARG A 108 -0.48 -13.18 2.01
C ARG A 108 -0.56 -12.50 3.37
N MET A 109 -1.57 -11.65 3.53
CA MET A 109 -1.74 -10.75 4.66
C MET A 109 -3.05 -11.03 5.39
N HIS A 110 -3.08 -10.84 6.70
CA HIS A 110 -4.29 -10.92 7.52
C HIS A 110 -5.17 -9.67 7.36
N VAL A 111 -5.79 -9.52 6.18
CA VAL A 111 -6.68 -8.40 5.81
C VAL A 111 -8.06 -8.92 5.42
N GLN A 112 -9.07 -8.06 5.41
CA GLN A 112 -10.41 -8.45 4.96
C GLN A 112 -10.46 -8.70 3.45
N GLU A 113 -9.69 -7.96 2.67
CA GLU A 113 -9.61 -8.13 1.21
C GLU A 113 -8.16 -8.15 0.72
N SER A 114 -7.80 -9.15 -0.07
CA SER A 114 -6.51 -9.24 -0.75
C SER A 114 -6.70 -9.22 -2.26
N CYS A 115 -6.02 -8.31 -2.95
CA CYS A 115 -6.08 -8.15 -4.39
C CYS A 115 -4.68 -8.29 -5.02
N GLY A 116 -4.62 -9.05 -6.10
CA GLY A 116 -3.45 -9.16 -6.96
C GLY A 116 -3.70 -8.55 -8.34
N LYS A 117 -2.74 -8.72 -9.25
CA LYS A 117 -2.88 -8.37 -10.68
C LYS A 117 -4.19 -8.88 -11.29
N GLU A 118 -4.65 -10.05 -10.85
CA GLU A 118 -5.86 -10.71 -11.36
C GLU A 118 -7.13 -9.90 -11.08
N ASN A 119 -7.08 -8.93 -10.17
CA ASN A 119 -8.20 -8.07 -9.80
C ASN A 119 -8.18 -6.72 -10.48
N MET A 120 -7.11 -6.39 -11.20
CA MET A 120 -6.90 -5.08 -11.78
C MET A 120 -7.51 -5.02 -13.17
N PRO A 121 -8.49 -4.13 -13.41
CA PRO A 121 -8.95 -3.90 -14.77
C PRO A 121 -7.82 -3.24 -15.56
N ARG A 122 -7.63 -3.65 -16.82
CA ARG A 122 -6.68 -2.98 -17.72
C ARG A 122 -7.27 -1.64 -18.13
N LEU A 123 -6.76 -0.53 -17.61
CA LEU A 123 -7.33 0.80 -17.86
C LEU A 123 -6.78 1.48 -19.11
N MET A 124 -5.61 1.03 -19.58
CA MET A 124 -4.90 1.64 -20.71
C MET A 124 -4.45 0.58 -21.71
N ASN A 125 -4.21 1.01 -22.95
CA ASN A 125 -3.60 0.15 -23.97
C ASN A 125 -2.09 0.05 -23.77
N TYR A 126 -1.67 -0.69 -22.73
CA TYR A 126 -0.25 -0.93 -22.47
C TYR A 126 0.39 -1.78 -23.56
N MET A 127 1.67 -1.52 -23.86
CA MET A 127 2.37 -2.19 -24.96
C MET A 127 2.71 -3.66 -24.69
N HIS A 128 2.90 -4.03 -23.42
CA HIS A 128 3.35 -5.37 -23.03
C HIS A 128 2.55 -5.92 -21.86
N ASP A 129 2.41 -7.25 -21.83
CA ASP A 129 2.00 -7.95 -20.63
C ASP A 129 3.22 -8.21 -19.77
N LEU A 130 3.24 -7.60 -18.59
CA LEU A 130 4.33 -7.71 -17.62
C LEU A 130 4.04 -8.87 -16.65
N LEU A 131 5.09 -9.38 -15.99
CA LEU A 131 4.92 -10.39 -14.92
C LEU A 131 4.05 -9.83 -13.77
N CYS A 132 4.30 -8.58 -13.38
CA CYS A 132 3.44 -7.80 -12.49
C CYS A 132 2.47 -6.92 -13.31
N GLY A 133 1.42 -6.41 -12.68
CA GLY A 133 0.50 -5.42 -13.23
C GLY A 133 1.09 -4.02 -13.25
N TYR A 134 0.35 -3.09 -13.84
CA TYR A 134 0.73 -1.68 -13.89
C TYR A 134 0.26 -0.96 -12.62
N ASP A 135 1.13 -0.16 -12.02
CA ASP A 135 0.82 0.61 -10.81
C ASP A 135 -0.39 1.53 -11.00
N TYR A 136 -0.64 2.02 -12.22
CA TYR A 136 -1.80 2.85 -12.51
C TYR A 136 -3.12 2.10 -12.27
N ASP A 137 -3.26 0.88 -12.79
CA ASP A 137 -4.47 0.06 -12.60
C ASP A 137 -4.65 -0.30 -11.12
N LEU A 138 -3.53 -0.55 -10.43
CA LEU A 138 -3.51 -0.82 -9.01
C LEU A 138 -4.02 0.35 -8.18
N PHE A 139 -3.46 1.54 -8.41
CA PHE A 139 -3.82 2.73 -7.65
C PHE A 139 -5.25 3.18 -7.96
N ASP A 140 -5.76 2.96 -9.18
CA ASP A 140 -7.17 3.21 -9.50
C ASP A 140 -8.11 2.25 -8.75
N LEU A 141 -7.77 0.95 -8.69
CA LEU A 141 -8.52 -0.02 -7.88
C LEU A 141 -8.52 0.35 -6.40
N ALA A 142 -7.34 0.67 -5.83
CA ALA A 142 -7.21 1.09 -4.44
C ALA A 142 -7.99 2.39 -4.16
N ALA A 143 -7.94 3.34 -5.10
CA ALA A 143 -8.68 4.58 -5.04
C ALA A 143 -10.19 4.37 -5.00
N GLU A 144 -10.73 3.48 -5.84
CA GLU A 144 -12.17 3.21 -5.81
C GLU A 144 -12.60 2.48 -4.54
N LYS A 145 -11.76 1.57 -4.02
CA LYS A 145 -12.03 0.89 -2.74
C LYS A 145 -12.06 1.88 -1.58
N ALA A 146 -11.11 2.81 -1.53
CA ALA A 146 -11.09 3.91 -0.57
C ALA A 146 -12.34 4.80 -0.70
N ALA A 147 -12.67 5.24 -1.91
CA ALA A 147 -13.80 6.12 -2.16
C ALA A 147 -15.15 5.43 -1.86
N SER A 148 -15.31 4.16 -2.19
CA SER A 148 -16.50 3.37 -1.88
C SER A 148 -16.74 3.25 -0.37
N ASN A 149 -15.70 2.88 0.40
CA ASN A 149 -15.80 2.81 1.87
C ASN A 149 -16.13 4.19 2.47
N ARG A 150 -15.50 5.25 1.98
CA ARG A 150 -15.81 6.62 2.40
C ARG A 150 -17.26 7.00 2.13
N ARG A 151 -17.82 6.66 0.96
CA ARG A 151 -19.24 6.90 0.62
C ARG A 151 -20.19 6.17 1.58
N GLN A 152 -19.77 5.02 2.11
CA GLN A 152 -20.53 4.23 3.10
C GLN A 152 -20.30 4.71 4.55
N GLY A 153 -19.50 5.76 4.78
CA GLY A 153 -19.14 6.21 6.13
C GLY A 153 -18.22 5.24 6.88
N ARG A 154 -17.62 4.28 6.18
CA ARG A 154 -16.72 3.29 6.77
C ARG A 154 -15.26 3.75 6.63
N PRO A 155 -14.49 3.85 7.73
CA PRO A 155 -13.07 4.17 7.63
C PRO A 155 -12.31 3.00 7.00
N PHE A 156 -11.16 3.26 6.39
CA PHE A 156 -10.40 2.25 5.67
C PHE A 156 -8.90 2.36 5.94
N PHE A 157 -8.22 1.22 5.79
CA PHE A 157 -6.78 1.07 5.78
C PHE A 157 -6.42 0.17 4.59
N ILE A 158 -5.73 0.75 3.59
CA ILE A 158 -5.32 0.04 2.37
C ILE A 158 -3.80 0.08 2.31
N PHE A 159 -3.18 -1.08 2.21
CA PHE A 159 -1.73 -1.24 2.13
C PHE A 159 -1.32 -1.79 0.75
N HIS A 160 -0.23 -1.26 0.19
CA HIS A 160 0.35 -1.63 -1.10
C HIS A 160 1.84 -1.90 -0.96
#